data_AF-A0A0F9VB43-F1
#
_entry.id   AF-A0A0F9VB43-F1
#
_cell.length_a   1.000
_cell.length_b   1.000
_cell.length_c   1.000
_cell.angle_alpha   90.00
_cell.angle_beta   90.00
_cell.angle_gamma   90.00
#
_symmetry.space_group_name_H-M   'P 1'
#
loop_
_entity.id
_entity.type
_entity.pdbx_description
1 polymer ?
#
loop_
_entity_poly.entity_id
_entity_poly.type
_entity_poly.pdbx_seq_one_letter_code
_entity_poly.pdbx_strand_id
1 'polypeptide(L)'
;MKRPRTQRGMVTIWFAVTAVVVIGLAGLAVDAGYSALAIQKLQHAADAAALAATQQLPFGPEAAQQAGIDIALANSVAGQMVQLDFNPDNDPDGDIVIGYYDRDSRTFTPTVDAPNAVKVVARRTDTSLGGRLALAFGAAFGVADISLERYAIAMMANAGGSDAGLIVLNDVGQDVLKVQGSAILDIRSAVPNGVGAIQINSNHADAVHAQGNASILADETYIVANPANRPADKFYQGGWNPNSPFVPDPLADIAPPADWGPVQATGTFGSNEVVTIEPGYYPDGLKIGAGAQVTMLPGIYVIGGSGLDIDGNGNVYGDSVMFYIDEGAVDIRGTGNLHLTPMDSGDYEGLLLWQARDNTQEGMITGDGGSELDGVLYFPVARVQVEGNGDKFGTRLICDELYVQGNGVIRINFGGSGPIGMDRTVYLVE
;
A
#
# COMPACT_ATOMS: atom_id res chain seq x y z
N MET A 1 -7.49 27.52 92.94
CA MET A 1 -7.45 26.85 91.62
C MET A 1 -7.25 27.91 90.51
N LYS A 2 -6.05 28.03 89.94
CA LYS A 2 -5.81 28.87 88.75
C LYS A 2 -6.30 28.10 87.51
N ARG A 3 -7.32 28.60 86.82
CA ARG A 3 -7.74 28.05 85.51
C ARG A 3 -6.63 28.32 84.48
N PRO A 4 -6.13 27.32 83.73
CA PRO A 4 -5.15 27.57 82.69
C PRO A 4 -5.79 28.43 81.59
N ARG A 5 -5.16 29.57 81.27
CA ARG A 5 -5.55 30.43 80.15
C ARG A 5 -5.36 29.64 78.86
N THR A 6 -6.43 29.61 78.08
CA THR A 6 -6.60 28.86 76.83
C THR A 6 -5.50 29.15 75.79
N GLN A 7 -4.78 28.11 75.37
CA GLN A 7 -3.87 28.10 74.21
C GLN A 7 -4.61 28.17 72.85
N ARG A 8 -5.82 28.74 72.80
CA ARG A 8 -6.68 28.70 71.60
C ARG A 8 -6.29 29.71 70.51
N GLY A 9 -5.52 30.74 70.83
CA GLY A 9 -5.13 31.78 69.85
C GLY A 9 -4.02 31.35 68.88
N MET A 10 -3.00 30.63 69.37
CA MET A 10 -1.91 30.15 68.50
C MET A 10 -2.38 29.03 67.56
N VAL A 11 -3.30 28.18 68.01
CA VAL A 11 -3.86 27.09 67.19
C VAL A 11 -4.59 27.64 65.97
N THR A 12 -5.33 28.74 66.10
CA THR A 12 -6.01 29.39 64.96
C THR A 12 -5.02 29.94 63.93
N ILE A 13 -3.91 30.52 64.37
CA ILE A 13 -2.87 31.06 63.48
C ILE A 13 -2.18 29.92 62.70
N TRP A 14 -1.78 28.86 63.41
CA TRP A 14 -1.17 27.69 62.77
C TRP A 14 -2.14 26.98 61.82
N PHE A 15 -3.40 26.83 62.22
CA PHE A 15 -4.44 26.27 61.36
C PHE A 15 -4.62 27.10 60.08
N ALA A 16 -4.68 28.42 60.18
CA ALA A 16 -4.83 29.29 59.01
C ALA A 16 -3.63 29.17 58.05
N VAL A 17 -2.40 29.17 58.57
CA VAL A 17 -1.19 29.02 57.75
C VAL A 17 -1.14 27.64 57.08
N THR A 18 -1.39 26.57 57.84
CA THR A 18 -1.39 25.20 57.29
C THR A 18 -2.53 25.00 56.28
N ALA A 19 -3.72 25.56 56.52
CA ALA A 19 -4.83 25.49 55.59
C ALA A 19 -4.49 26.15 54.24
N VAL A 20 -3.85 27.32 54.25
CA VAL A 20 -3.39 27.98 53.02
C VAL A 20 -2.37 27.12 52.26
N VAL A 21 -1.41 26.52 52.97
CA VAL A 21 -0.43 25.61 52.36
C VAL A 21 -1.12 24.38 51.76
N VAL A 22 -2.05 23.75 52.47
CA VAL A 22 -2.77 22.56 51.99
C VAL A 22 -3.67 22.89 50.79
N ILE A 23 -4.37 24.02 50.81
CA ILE A 23 -5.18 24.49 49.67
C ILE A 23 -4.27 24.78 48.46
N GLY A 24 -3.12 25.40 48.70
CA GLY A 24 -2.13 25.66 47.66
C GLY A 24 -1.60 24.38 47.01
N LEU A 25 -1.24 23.38 47.82
CA LEU A 25 -0.82 22.07 47.33
C LEU A 25 -1.94 21.33 46.58
N ALA A 26 -3.18 21.44 47.06
CA ALA A 26 -4.34 20.86 46.38
C ALA A 26 -4.59 21.53 45.02
N GLY A 27 -4.48 22.87 44.93
CA GLY A 27 -4.58 23.60 43.67
C GLY A 27 -3.50 23.19 42.67
N LEU A 28 -2.25 23.08 43.11
CA LEU A 28 -1.15 22.57 42.28
C LEU A 28 -1.39 21.14 41.80
N ALA A 29 -1.95 20.27 42.65
CA ALA A 29 -2.28 18.90 42.26
C ALA A 29 -3.38 18.85 41.17
N VAL A 30 -4.37 19.75 41.25
CA VAL A 30 -5.43 19.88 40.22
C VAL A 30 -4.83 20.37 38.90
N ASP A 31 -4.01 21.41 38.92
CA ASP A 31 -3.38 21.94 37.69
C ASP A 31 -2.41 20.94 37.06
N ALA A 32 -1.68 20.17 37.87
CA ALA A 32 -0.83 19.10 37.37
C ALA A 32 -1.66 17.99 36.69
N GLY A 33 -2.77 17.56 37.30
CA GLY A 33 -3.67 16.58 36.70
C GLY A 33 -4.34 17.09 35.42
N TYR A 34 -4.76 18.35 35.40
CA TYR A 34 -5.34 19.00 34.23
C TYR A 34 -4.33 19.13 33.08
N SER A 35 -3.10 19.51 33.39
CA SER A 35 -2.01 19.61 32.41
C SER A 35 -1.65 18.24 31.83
N ALA A 36 -1.61 17.19 32.67
CA ALA A 36 -1.37 15.82 32.22
C ALA A 36 -2.47 15.32 31.27
N LEU A 37 -3.74 15.62 31.58
CA LEU A 37 -4.86 15.30 30.70
C LEU A 37 -4.77 16.06 29.36
N ALA A 38 -4.43 17.35 29.41
CA ALA A 38 -4.27 18.16 28.21
C ALA A 38 -3.13 17.63 27.31
N ILE A 39 -2.02 17.22 27.90
CA ILE A 39 -0.90 16.57 27.22
C ILE A 39 -1.35 15.30 26.49
N GLN A 40 -2.10 14.41 27.15
CA GLN A 40 -2.57 13.16 26.55
C GLN A 40 -3.52 13.41 25.38
N LYS A 41 -4.48 14.34 25.56
CA LYS A 41 -5.40 14.71 24.48
C LYS A 41 -4.69 15.35 23.29
N LEU A 42 -3.64 16.14 23.55
CA LEU A 42 -2.85 16.75 22.48
C LEU A 42 -2.03 15.70 21.71
N GLN A 43 -1.48 14.70 22.41
CA GLN A 43 -0.84 13.55 21.75
C GLN A 43 -1.85 12.78 20.89
N HIS A 44 -3.00 12.40 21.44
CA HIS A 44 -4.02 11.68 20.66
C HIS A 44 -4.48 12.43 19.40
N ALA A 45 -4.55 13.77 19.46
CA ALA A 45 -4.84 14.58 18.29
C ALA A 45 -3.71 14.53 17.26
N ALA A 46 -2.44 14.62 17.69
CA ALA A 46 -1.29 14.48 16.81
C ALA A 46 -1.23 13.08 16.17
N ASP A 47 -1.41 12.02 16.95
CA ASP A 47 -1.41 10.63 16.50
C ASP A 47 -2.47 10.40 15.41
N ALA A 48 -3.71 10.81 15.68
CA ALA A 48 -4.82 10.63 14.76
C ALA A 48 -4.62 11.45 13.48
N ALA A 49 -4.15 12.69 13.60
CA ALA A 49 -3.87 13.55 12.46
C ALA A 49 -2.71 13.01 11.61
N ALA A 50 -1.64 12.50 12.22
CA ALA A 50 -0.51 11.90 11.52
C ALA A 50 -0.95 10.66 10.74
N LEU A 51 -1.72 9.76 11.35
CA LEU A 51 -2.26 8.57 10.70
C LEU A 51 -3.13 8.94 9.48
N ALA A 52 -4.07 9.87 9.66
CA ALA A 52 -4.97 10.29 8.58
C ALA A 52 -4.27 11.02 7.45
N ALA A 53 -3.32 11.91 7.76
CA ALA A 53 -2.52 12.59 6.76
C ALA A 53 -1.69 11.59 5.95
N THR A 54 -1.08 10.62 6.62
CA THR A 54 -0.24 9.60 6.00
C THR A 54 -1.03 8.68 5.08
N GLN A 55 -2.29 8.35 5.40
CA GLN A 55 -3.19 7.60 4.49
C GLN A 55 -3.44 8.31 3.15
N GLN A 56 -3.34 9.65 3.15
CA GLN A 56 -3.65 10.48 1.98
C GLN A 56 -2.40 10.93 1.20
N LEU A 57 -1.19 10.57 1.66
CA LEU A 57 0.07 10.85 0.95
C LEU A 57 0.08 10.45 -0.54
N PRO A 58 -0.50 9.31 -0.97
CA PRO A 58 -0.48 8.90 -2.38
C PRO A 58 -1.31 9.83 -3.29
N PHE A 59 -2.27 10.56 -2.74
CA PHE A 59 -3.10 11.51 -3.48
C PHE A 59 -2.47 12.90 -3.56
N GLY A 60 -1.26 13.04 -3.01
CA GLY A 60 -0.44 14.25 -3.08
C GLY A 60 -0.36 15.03 -1.77
N PRO A 61 0.58 15.99 -1.69
CA PRO A 61 0.86 16.75 -0.46
C PRO A 61 -0.34 17.50 0.12
N GLU A 62 -1.15 18.11 -0.75
CA GLU A 62 -2.31 18.91 -0.34
C GLU A 62 -3.39 18.03 0.32
N ALA A 63 -3.71 16.88 -0.28
CA ALA A 63 -4.65 15.91 0.28
C ALA A 63 -4.19 15.37 1.65
N ALA A 64 -2.91 15.05 1.78
CA ALA A 64 -2.31 14.63 3.05
C ALA A 64 -2.45 15.69 4.15
N GLN A 65 -2.09 16.93 3.85
CA GLN A 65 -2.19 18.01 4.83
C GLN A 65 -3.64 18.31 5.21
N GLN A 66 -4.56 18.36 4.24
CA GLN A 66 -5.97 18.63 4.52
C GLN A 66 -6.59 17.55 5.43
N ALA A 67 -6.31 16.27 5.18
CA ALA A 67 -6.82 15.19 6.02
C ALA A 67 -6.28 15.24 7.46
N GLY A 68 -5.00 15.60 7.63
CA GLY A 68 -4.42 15.84 8.96
C GLY A 68 -5.10 16.99 9.70
N ILE A 69 -5.38 18.10 9.00
CA ILE A 69 -6.09 19.26 9.55
C ILE A 69 -7.51 18.88 9.97
N ASP A 70 -8.26 18.20 9.11
CA ASP A 70 -9.65 17.82 9.37
C ASP A 70 -9.78 16.93 10.62
N ILE A 71 -8.85 15.98 10.79
CA ILE A 71 -8.82 15.10 11.96
C ILE A 71 -8.34 15.83 13.21
N ALA A 72 -7.37 16.74 13.11
CA ALA A 72 -6.98 17.57 14.25
C ALA A 72 -8.14 18.43 14.74
N LEU A 73 -8.91 19.05 13.82
CA LEU A 73 -10.08 19.87 14.12
C LEU A 73 -11.20 19.09 14.82
N ALA A 74 -11.31 17.78 14.56
CA ALA A 74 -12.26 16.90 15.24
C ALA A 74 -11.86 16.63 16.71
N ASN A 75 -10.62 16.93 17.11
CA ASN A 75 -10.11 16.74 18.46
C ASN A 75 -10.13 18.05 19.25
N SER A 76 -10.32 17.95 20.57
CA SER A 76 -10.31 19.12 21.47
C SER A 76 -9.51 18.92 22.75
N VAL A 77 -8.76 19.96 23.10
CA VAL A 77 -7.95 20.06 24.32
C VAL A 77 -8.41 21.26 25.11
N ALA A 78 -8.77 21.06 26.38
CA ALA A 78 -9.25 22.15 27.24
C ALA A 78 -10.44 22.95 26.66
N GLY A 79 -11.32 22.28 25.90
CA GLY A 79 -12.50 22.89 25.29
C GLY A 79 -12.22 23.73 24.03
N GLN A 80 -10.99 23.69 23.51
CA GLN A 80 -10.61 24.31 22.23
C GLN A 80 -10.24 23.22 21.22
N MET A 81 -10.58 23.43 19.95
CA MET A 81 -10.17 22.52 18.87
C MET A 81 -8.65 22.55 18.69
N VAL A 82 -8.07 21.43 18.27
CA VAL A 82 -6.67 21.41 17.83
C VAL A 82 -6.63 21.90 16.39
N GLN A 83 -5.96 23.01 16.16
CA GLN A 83 -5.82 23.61 14.84
C GLN A 83 -4.37 23.44 14.40
N LEU A 84 -4.19 22.95 13.18
CA LEU A 84 -2.91 22.80 12.52
C LEU A 84 -2.89 23.78 11.35
N ASP A 85 -1.78 24.48 11.18
CA ASP A 85 -1.60 25.36 10.03
C ASP A 85 -1.24 24.55 8.78
N PHE A 86 -1.87 24.90 7.64
CA PHE A 86 -1.53 24.35 6.35
C PHE A 86 -0.10 24.77 5.95
N ASN A 87 0.68 23.83 5.43
CA ASN A 87 2.11 24.00 5.19
C ASN A 87 2.45 23.77 3.69
N PRO A 88 2.02 24.67 2.80
CA PRO A 88 2.10 24.45 1.35
C PRO A 88 3.53 24.24 0.84
N ASP A 89 4.49 24.90 1.47
CA ASP A 89 5.91 24.85 1.09
C ASP A 89 6.69 23.73 1.81
N ASN A 90 6.00 22.90 2.61
CA ASN A 90 6.56 21.82 3.41
C ASN A 90 7.74 22.26 4.31
N ASP A 91 7.60 23.44 4.96
CA ASP A 91 8.57 23.96 5.91
C ASP A 91 8.82 22.93 7.04
N PRO A 92 10.08 22.56 7.34
CA PRO A 92 10.41 21.62 8.41
C PRO A 92 9.89 21.97 9.81
N ASP A 93 9.61 23.25 10.08
CA ASP A 93 9.10 23.75 11.36
C ASP A 93 7.57 23.89 11.39
N GLY A 94 6.89 23.56 10.28
CA GLY A 94 5.44 23.58 10.13
C GLY A 94 4.70 22.55 11.00
N ASP A 95 3.39 22.74 11.13
CA ASP A 95 2.52 21.87 11.95
C ASP A 95 2.25 20.51 11.29
N ILE A 96 2.32 20.43 9.97
CA ILE A 96 2.25 19.18 9.20
C ILE A 96 3.41 19.18 8.21
N VAL A 97 4.29 18.21 8.34
CA VAL A 97 5.49 18.09 7.50
C VAL A 97 5.49 16.72 6.86
N ILE A 98 5.54 16.71 5.54
CA ILE A 98 5.66 15.51 4.72
C ILE A 98 7.14 15.17 4.59
N GLY A 99 7.46 13.88 4.65
CA GLY A 99 8.83 13.45 4.55
C GLY A 99 9.03 11.97 4.35
N TYR A 100 10.29 11.59 4.45
CA TYR A 100 10.75 10.22 4.41
C TYR A 100 11.24 9.83 5.80
N TYR A 101 10.63 8.79 6.37
CA TYR A 101 11.06 8.13 7.59
C TYR A 101 11.86 6.87 7.22
N ASP A 102 13.13 6.87 7.59
CA ASP A 102 14.00 5.71 7.54
C ASP A 102 13.85 4.92 8.86
N ARG A 103 13.39 3.67 8.76
CA ARG A 103 13.12 2.80 9.91
C ARG A 103 14.39 2.27 10.58
N ASP A 104 15.46 2.09 9.81
CA ASP A 104 16.72 1.56 10.32
C ASP A 104 17.46 2.63 11.12
N SER A 105 17.52 3.84 10.58
CA SER A 105 18.14 4.99 11.25
C SER A 105 17.18 5.74 12.18
N ARG A 106 15.87 5.39 12.18
CA ARG A 106 14.80 6.05 12.94
C ARG A 106 14.78 7.57 12.73
N THR A 107 15.02 7.99 11.49
CA THR A 107 15.22 9.39 11.14
C THR A 107 14.14 9.85 10.17
N PHE A 108 13.49 10.96 10.51
CA PHE A 108 12.56 11.65 9.64
C PHE A 108 13.30 12.76 8.88
N THR A 109 13.20 12.76 7.55
CA THR A 109 13.77 13.77 6.66
C THR A 109 12.63 14.47 5.91
N PRO A 110 12.43 15.79 6.10
CA PRO A 110 11.44 16.54 5.32
C PRO A 110 11.74 16.45 3.82
N THR A 111 10.78 15.98 3.03
CA THR A 111 10.87 15.87 1.58
C THR A 111 9.48 15.70 0.99
N VAL A 112 9.25 16.28 -0.18
CA VAL A 112 8.06 15.99 -1.01
C VAL A 112 8.38 15.05 -2.17
N ASP A 113 9.68 14.75 -2.36
CA ASP A 113 10.17 13.77 -3.32
C ASP A 113 10.19 12.40 -2.65
N ALA A 114 9.37 11.47 -3.17
CA ALA A 114 9.15 10.12 -2.66
C ALA A 114 8.89 10.02 -1.13
N PRO A 115 7.91 10.76 -0.57
CA PRO A 115 7.63 10.69 0.86
C PRO A 115 6.94 9.38 1.25
N ASN A 116 7.25 8.88 2.44
CA ASN A 116 6.59 7.70 3.02
C ASN A 116 5.97 7.98 4.41
N ALA A 117 6.07 9.20 4.92
CA ALA A 117 5.66 9.55 6.27
C ALA A 117 5.18 10.99 6.39
N VAL A 118 4.35 11.24 7.40
CA VAL A 118 3.94 12.58 7.81
C VAL A 118 4.24 12.76 9.29
N LYS A 119 4.94 13.85 9.61
CA LYS A 119 5.10 14.36 10.97
C LYS A 119 4.04 15.42 11.22
N VAL A 120 3.28 15.27 12.29
CA VAL A 120 2.30 16.26 12.74
C VAL A 120 2.74 16.80 14.09
N VAL A 121 2.69 18.12 14.26
CA VAL A 121 3.02 18.84 15.50
C VAL A 121 1.76 19.58 15.97
N ALA A 122 1.13 19.06 17.02
CA ALA A 122 -0.02 19.69 17.66
C ALA A 122 0.44 20.64 18.78
N ARG A 123 0.03 21.92 18.71
CA ARG A 123 0.51 22.99 19.59
C ARG A 123 -0.63 23.67 20.37
N ARG A 124 -0.30 24.07 21.61
CA ARG A 124 -1.07 24.96 22.49
C ARG A 124 -0.11 26.06 22.98
N THR A 125 0.19 27.00 22.10
CA THR A 125 1.18 28.08 22.33
C THR A 125 0.57 29.45 22.07
N ASP A 126 1.36 30.51 22.20
CA ASP A 126 0.96 31.89 21.88
C ASP A 126 0.59 32.09 20.41
N THR A 127 1.14 31.28 19.51
CA THR A 127 0.88 31.33 18.07
C THR A 127 -0.26 30.41 17.65
N SER A 128 -0.67 29.47 18.51
CA SER A 128 -1.79 28.58 18.25
C SER A 128 -3.11 29.33 18.43
N LEU A 129 -4.07 29.16 17.52
CA LEU A 129 -5.41 29.75 17.64
C LEU A 129 -6.15 29.35 18.93
N GLY A 130 -5.90 28.15 19.45
CA GLY A 130 -6.40 27.68 20.76
C GLY A 130 -5.66 28.22 21.99
N GLY A 131 -4.58 28.99 21.77
CA GLY A 131 -3.76 29.65 22.80
C GLY A 131 -3.02 28.71 23.75
N ARG A 132 -2.31 29.30 24.71
CA ARG A 132 -1.67 28.59 25.83
C ARG A 132 -2.71 27.94 26.74
N LEU A 133 -2.33 26.89 27.48
CA LEU A 133 -3.22 26.23 28.44
C LEU A 133 -3.30 27.06 29.73
N ALA A 134 -4.44 27.68 29.99
CA ALA A 134 -4.70 28.39 31.24
C ALA A 134 -4.80 27.42 32.44
N LEU A 135 -4.13 27.75 33.54
CA LEU A 135 -4.15 27.01 34.80
C LEU A 135 -5.18 27.61 35.76
N ALA A 136 -5.88 26.76 36.52
CA ALA A 136 -6.95 27.19 37.41
C ALA A 136 -6.41 27.83 38.71
N PHE A 137 -5.30 27.31 39.24
CA PHE A 137 -4.68 27.76 40.49
C PHE A 137 -3.27 28.33 40.30
N GLY A 138 -2.61 28.06 39.19
CA GLY A 138 -1.24 28.46 38.89
C GLY A 138 -1.03 29.98 38.94
N ALA A 139 -2.06 30.78 38.61
CA ALA A 139 -2.01 32.24 38.72
C ALA A 139 -1.69 32.72 40.15
N ALA A 140 -2.16 31.99 41.17
CA ALA A 140 -1.83 32.28 42.58
C ALA A 140 -0.35 32.05 42.92
N PHE A 141 0.37 31.34 42.07
CA PHE A 141 1.80 31.03 42.16
C PHE A 141 2.65 31.71 41.07
N GLY A 142 2.05 32.64 40.30
CA GLY A 142 2.75 33.39 39.26
C GLY A 142 2.88 32.68 37.91
N VAL A 143 2.15 31.58 37.68
CA VAL A 143 2.13 30.83 36.42
C VAL A 143 0.68 30.66 35.97
N ALA A 144 0.14 31.66 35.27
CA ALA A 144 -1.27 31.64 34.86
C ALA A 144 -1.58 30.65 33.72
N ASP A 145 -0.56 30.27 32.95
CA ASP A 145 -0.69 29.44 31.77
C ASP A 145 0.63 28.73 31.42
N ILE A 146 0.54 27.70 30.57
CA ILE A 146 1.68 26.95 30.06
C ILE A 146 1.54 26.68 28.56
N SER A 147 2.68 26.60 27.87
CA SER A 147 2.75 26.11 26.48
C SER A 147 2.86 24.60 26.46
N LEU A 148 2.12 23.94 25.56
CA LEU A 148 2.25 22.51 25.32
C LEU A 148 2.45 22.25 23.82
N GLU A 149 3.32 21.30 23.51
CA GLU A 149 3.54 20.81 22.15
C GLU A 149 3.67 19.29 22.21
N ARG A 150 3.04 18.59 21.28
CA ARG A 150 3.25 17.17 21.02
C ARG A 150 3.40 16.96 19.53
N TYR A 151 4.20 15.99 19.16
CA TYR A 151 4.30 15.57 17.78
C TYR A 151 4.02 14.09 17.69
N ALA A 152 3.63 13.66 16.50
CA ALA A 152 3.51 12.28 16.11
C ALA A 152 4.10 12.12 14.71
N ILE A 153 4.67 10.96 14.43
CA ILE A 153 5.09 10.59 13.08
C ILE A 153 4.36 9.30 12.74
N ALA A 154 3.60 9.34 11.66
CA ALA A 154 3.05 8.15 11.05
C ALA A 154 3.80 7.89 9.75
N MET A 155 4.09 6.62 9.49
CA MET A 155 4.62 6.21 8.20
C MET A 155 3.63 5.29 7.51
N MET A 156 3.54 5.42 6.20
CA MET A 156 2.98 4.37 5.37
C MET A 156 3.98 3.23 5.43
N ALA A 157 3.55 2.12 6.00
CA ALA A 157 4.17 0.87 5.64
C ALA A 157 3.90 0.70 4.14
N ASN A 158 4.94 0.52 3.34
CA ASN A 158 4.87 -0.65 2.49
C ASN A 158 4.83 -1.82 3.47
N ALA A 159 3.62 -2.27 3.84
CA ALA A 159 3.43 -3.23 4.92
C ALA A 159 3.97 -4.58 4.45
N GLY A 160 5.29 -4.75 4.57
CA GLY A 160 5.97 -5.94 4.08
C GLY A 160 5.65 -6.29 2.63
N GLY A 161 5.52 -5.32 1.73
CA GLY A 161 5.20 -5.60 0.32
C GLY A 161 3.70 -5.81 0.01
N SER A 162 2.79 -5.44 0.93
CA SER A 162 1.35 -5.58 0.72
C SER A 162 0.80 -4.84 -0.52
N ASP A 163 1.45 -3.78 -1.00
CA ASP A 163 1.08 -3.02 -2.21
C ASP A 163 2.07 -3.22 -3.37
N ALA A 164 2.73 -4.38 -3.43
CA ALA A 164 3.71 -4.68 -4.47
C ALA A 164 3.08 -4.76 -5.87
N GLY A 165 3.85 -4.35 -6.90
CA GLY A 165 3.50 -4.57 -8.30
C GLY A 165 3.61 -6.04 -8.70
N LEU A 166 4.48 -6.79 -8.00
CA LEU A 166 4.59 -8.24 -8.11
C LEU A 166 4.46 -8.88 -6.73
N ILE A 167 3.52 -9.79 -6.55
CA ILE A 167 3.39 -10.64 -5.35
C ILE A 167 3.53 -12.10 -5.77
N VAL A 168 4.56 -12.76 -5.22
CA VAL A 168 4.79 -14.21 -5.36
C VAL A 168 4.30 -14.90 -4.10
N LEU A 169 3.18 -15.62 -4.20
CA LEU A 169 2.38 -16.11 -3.07
C LEU A 169 2.95 -17.36 -2.40
N ASN A 170 3.69 -18.20 -3.14
CA ASN A 170 4.23 -19.46 -2.63
C ASN A 170 5.11 -19.21 -1.40
N ASP A 171 4.82 -19.89 -0.28
CA ASP A 171 5.36 -19.59 1.05
C ASP A 171 6.54 -20.49 1.48
N VAL A 172 6.85 -21.54 0.70
CA VAL A 172 7.90 -22.53 1.03
C VAL A 172 8.78 -22.95 -0.14
N GLY A 173 8.42 -22.59 -1.37
CA GLY A 173 9.08 -23.07 -2.59
C GLY A 173 10.48 -22.49 -2.81
N GLN A 174 11.32 -23.29 -3.45
CA GLN A 174 12.59 -22.84 -4.02
C GLN A 174 12.35 -22.23 -5.41
N ASP A 175 13.17 -21.24 -5.82
CA ASP A 175 13.13 -20.63 -7.15
C ASP A 175 11.72 -20.07 -7.52
N VAL A 176 10.91 -19.69 -6.53
CA VAL A 176 9.54 -19.16 -6.74
C VAL A 176 9.53 -17.86 -7.54
N LEU A 177 10.61 -17.09 -7.47
CA LEU A 177 10.91 -16.03 -8.42
C LEU A 177 12.20 -16.36 -9.14
N LYS A 178 12.10 -16.69 -10.42
CA LYS A 178 13.24 -17.11 -11.24
C LYS A 178 13.34 -16.27 -12.50
N VAL A 179 14.53 -15.72 -12.77
CA VAL A 179 14.83 -14.96 -13.99
C VAL A 179 16.10 -15.53 -14.62
N GLN A 180 16.04 -15.92 -15.90
CA GLN A 180 17.18 -16.57 -16.59
C GLN A 180 17.44 -16.01 -17.99
N GLY A 181 18.56 -16.43 -18.58
CA GLY A 181 19.00 -15.97 -19.90
C GLY A 181 19.63 -14.58 -19.81
N SER A 182 19.12 -13.65 -20.61
CA SER A 182 19.49 -12.22 -20.57
C SER A 182 18.28 -11.33 -20.28
N ALA A 183 17.20 -11.89 -19.74
CA ALA A 183 15.95 -11.18 -19.48
C ALA A 183 16.10 -10.15 -18.36
N ILE A 184 15.37 -9.05 -18.47
CA ILE A 184 15.24 -8.03 -17.43
C ILE A 184 13.79 -8.03 -16.95
N LEU A 185 13.56 -8.32 -15.67
CA LEU A 185 12.28 -8.06 -15.02
C LEU A 185 12.33 -6.65 -14.42
N ASP A 186 11.47 -5.75 -14.86
CA ASP A 186 11.43 -4.35 -14.43
C ASP A 186 10.07 -4.02 -13.81
N ILE A 187 10.06 -3.83 -12.50
CA ILE A 187 8.89 -3.55 -11.67
C ILE A 187 8.93 -2.11 -11.14
N ARG A 188 9.98 -1.35 -11.45
CA ARG A 188 10.13 0.04 -10.96
C ARG A 188 8.92 0.87 -11.36
N SER A 189 8.54 1.80 -10.49
CA SER A 189 7.40 2.67 -10.75
C SER A 189 7.62 3.50 -12.01
N ALA A 190 6.65 3.44 -12.93
CA ALA A 190 6.58 4.36 -14.06
C ALA A 190 6.03 5.75 -13.65
N VAL A 191 5.43 5.85 -12.47
CA VAL A 191 4.84 7.08 -11.92
C VAL A 191 5.87 7.83 -11.08
N PRO A 192 6.04 9.16 -11.25
CA PRO A 192 6.88 9.97 -10.37
C PRO A 192 6.45 9.79 -8.91
N ASN A 193 7.40 9.50 -8.02
CA ASN A 193 7.17 9.22 -6.59
C ASN A 193 6.37 7.94 -6.26
N GLY A 194 6.01 7.11 -7.25
CA GLY A 194 5.50 5.77 -6.98
C GLY A 194 6.64 4.82 -6.60
N VAL A 195 6.30 3.73 -5.90
CA VAL A 195 7.25 2.67 -5.53
C VAL A 195 6.83 1.37 -6.21
N GLY A 196 7.68 0.89 -7.10
CA GLY A 196 7.57 -0.39 -7.76
C GLY A 196 8.17 -1.51 -6.93
N ALA A 197 7.37 -2.12 -6.05
CA ALA A 197 7.83 -3.14 -5.12
C ALA A 197 7.59 -4.58 -5.61
N ILE A 198 8.42 -5.50 -5.14
CA ILE A 198 8.25 -6.95 -5.24
C ILE A 198 8.05 -7.53 -3.84
N GLN A 199 7.06 -8.40 -3.67
CA GLN A 199 6.85 -9.21 -2.47
C GLN A 199 7.04 -10.70 -2.78
N ILE A 200 7.79 -11.39 -1.93
CA ILE A 200 8.12 -12.81 -2.07
C ILE A 200 7.84 -13.50 -0.73
N ASN A 201 6.77 -14.30 -0.70
CA ASN A 201 6.31 -14.95 0.52
C ASN A 201 7.15 -16.16 0.94
N SER A 202 7.93 -16.73 0.01
CA SER A 202 8.69 -17.95 0.32
C SER A 202 9.71 -17.71 1.42
N ASN A 203 9.70 -18.60 2.42
CA ASN A 203 10.70 -18.66 3.48
C ASN A 203 11.96 -19.46 3.08
N HIS A 204 12.02 -19.98 1.85
CA HIS A 204 13.15 -20.77 1.37
C HIS A 204 14.39 -19.89 1.13
N ALA A 205 15.58 -20.37 1.54
CA ALA A 205 16.84 -19.63 1.40
C ALA A 205 17.24 -19.35 -0.06
N ASP A 206 16.72 -20.13 -1.00
CA ASP A 206 16.90 -19.97 -2.45
C ASP A 206 15.56 -19.64 -3.15
N ALA A 207 14.69 -18.87 -2.51
CA ALA A 207 13.40 -18.47 -3.08
C ALA A 207 13.53 -17.63 -4.36
N VAL A 208 14.67 -16.95 -4.55
CA VAL A 208 14.89 -16.06 -5.70
C VAL A 208 16.16 -16.42 -6.44
N HIS A 209 16.05 -16.54 -7.76
CA HIS A 209 17.13 -17.00 -8.60
C HIS A 209 17.25 -16.19 -9.89
N ALA A 210 18.36 -15.45 -10.05
CA ALA A 210 18.70 -14.78 -11.29
C ALA A 210 19.96 -15.41 -11.93
N GLN A 211 19.83 -16.11 -13.07
CA GLN A 211 20.95 -16.79 -13.77
C GLN A 211 21.32 -16.15 -15.11
N GLY A 212 22.55 -16.41 -15.56
CA GLY A 212 23.07 -15.90 -16.82
C GLY A 212 23.37 -14.40 -16.74
N ASN A 213 22.88 -13.64 -17.71
CA ASN A 213 22.95 -12.18 -17.78
C ASN A 213 21.66 -11.49 -17.33
N ALA A 214 20.72 -12.24 -16.74
CA ALA A 214 19.45 -11.70 -16.27
C ALA A 214 19.59 -10.57 -15.23
N SER A 215 18.54 -9.77 -15.07
CA SER A 215 18.44 -8.71 -14.06
C SER A 215 17.01 -8.58 -13.53
N ILE A 216 16.88 -8.20 -12.26
CA ILE A 216 15.63 -7.80 -11.61
C ILE A 216 15.79 -6.33 -11.18
N LEU A 217 14.90 -5.47 -11.64
CA LEU A 217 14.83 -4.04 -11.33
C LEU A 217 13.54 -3.78 -10.58
N ALA A 218 13.64 -3.33 -9.33
CA ALA A 218 12.52 -2.92 -8.49
C ALA A 218 13.00 -1.78 -7.59
N ASP A 219 12.09 -0.95 -7.11
CA ASP A 219 12.42 0.12 -6.16
C ASP A 219 12.60 -0.46 -4.75
N GLU A 220 11.79 -1.47 -4.40
CA GLU A 220 11.89 -2.22 -3.14
C GLU A 220 11.65 -3.71 -3.40
N THR A 221 12.36 -4.57 -2.68
CA THR A 221 12.10 -6.02 -2.67
C THR A 221 11.96 -6.49 -1.23
N TYR A 222 10.81 -7.06 -0.92
CA TYR A 222 10.46 -7.65 0.37
C TYR A 222 10.45 -9.17 0.21
N ILE A 223 11.14 -9.85 1.12
CA ILE A 223 11.23 -11.31 1.10
C ILE A 223 11.16 -11.86 2.52
N VAL A 224 10.34 -12.90 2.71
CA VAL A 224 10.18 -13.57 4.02
C VAL A 224 11.45 -14.31 4.42
N ALA A 225 12.08 -15.00 3.47
CA ALA A 225 13.36 -15.66 3.70
C ALA A 225 14.47 -14.69 4.14
N ASN A 226 15.49 -15.27 4.78
CA ASN A 226 16.78 -14.63 5.00
C ASN A 226 17.86 -15.34 4.17
N PRO A 227 17.90 -15.11 2.85
CA PRO A 227 18.83 -15.81 1.99
C PRO A 227 20.26 -15.40 2.32
N ALA A 228 21.12 -16.38 2.61
CA ALA A 228 22.54 -16.15 2.93
C ALA A 228 23.31 -15.53 1.75
N ASN A 229 22.82 -15.73 0.53
CA ASN A 229 23.36 -15.15 -0.69
C ASN A 229 22.32 -14.24 -1.33
N ARG A 230 22.48 -12.92 -1.18
CA ARG A 230 21.86 -11.98 -2.11
C ARG A 230 22.46 -12.23 -3.50
N PRO A 231 21.68 -12.32 -4.58
CA PRO A 231 22.18 -12.20 -5.94
C PRO A 231 22.70 -10.77 -6.19
N ALA A 232 23.84 -10.43 -5.58
CA ALA A 232 24.31 -9.05 -5.41
C ALA A 232 24.46 -8.28 -6.73
N ASP A 233 24.73 -9.00 -7.82
CA ASP A 233 24.95 -8.44 -9.16
C ASP A 233 23.70 -8.48 -10.05
N LYS A 234 22.54 -8.89 -9.51
CA LYS A 234 21.32 -9.16 -10.30
C LYS A 234 20.12 -8.33 -9.88
N PHE A 235 20.18 -7.69 -8.71
CA PHE A 235 19.21 -6.71 -8.24
C PHE A 235 19.80 -5.31 -8.40
N TYR A 236 19.55 -4.67 -9.53
CA TYR A 236 20.00 -3.30 -9.74
C TYR A 236 18.91 -2.34 -9.26
N GLN A 237 19.28 -1.46 -8.33
CA GLN A 237 18.64 -0.16 -7.98
C GLN A 237 17.65 -0.09 -6.80
N GLY A 238 17.17 -1.19 -6.22
CA GLY A 238 16.19 -1.15 -5.12
C GLY A 238 16.68 -1.51 -3.72
N GLY A 239 15.89 -1.12 -2.70
CA GLY A 239 16.02 -1.61 -1.34
C GLY A 239 15.78 -3.12 -1.26
N TRP A 240 16.57 -3.82 -0.43
CA TRP A 240 16.49 -5.26 -0.24
C TRP A 240 16.16 -5.56 1.23
N ASN A 241 14.97 -6.10 1.48
CA ASN A 241 14.38 -6.23 2.81
C ASN A 241 14.12 -7.70 3.17
N PRO A 242 15.15 -8.46 3.61
CA PRO A 242 14.98 -9.83 4.07
C PRO A 242 14.33 -9.90 5.45
N ASN A 243 13.73 -11.04 5.79
CA ASN A 243 12.89 -11.21 6.99
C ASN A 243 11.68 -10.27 7.03
N SER A 244 11.17 -9.89 5.86
CA SER A 244 9.93 -9.13 5.77
C SER A 244 8.74 -10.00 6.21
N PRO A 245 7.66 -9.39 6.73
CA PRO A 245 6.44 -10.12 7.04
C PRO A 245 5.89 -10.86 5.80
N PHE A 246 5.23 -11.99 6.05
CA PHE A 246 4.41 -12.66 5.06
C PHE A 246 3.21 -11.78 4.68
N VAL A 247 2.86 -11.75 3.39
CA VAL A 247 1.69 -11.03 2.87
C VAL A 247 0.65 -12.04 2.41
N PRO A 248 -0.53 -12.10 3.05
CA PRO A 248 -1.64 -12.92 2.55
C PRO A 248 -2.05 -12.49 1.14
N ASP A 249 -2.67 -13.42 0.40
CA ASP A 249 -3.20 -13.10 -0.93
C ASP A 249 -4.25 -11.97 -0.83
N PRO A 250 -3.98 -10.80 -1.45
CA PRO A 250 -4.82 -9.62 -1.32
C PRO A 250 -6.17 -9.76 -2.05
N LEU A 251 -6.29 -10.71 -2.97
CA LEU A 251 -7.52 -10.96 -3.71
C LEU A 251 -8.24 -12.22 -3.20
N ALA A 252 -7.84 -12.76 -2.04
CA ALA A 252 -8.40 -13.98 -1.43
C ALA A 252 -9.88 -13.87 -1.03
N ASP A 253 -10.41 -12.66 -0.84
CA ASP A 253 -11.81 -12.47 -0.42
C ASP A 253 -12.75 -12.16 -1.60
N ILE A 254 -12.20 -11.95 -2.81
CA ILE A 254 -13.02 -11.76 -4.02
C ILE A 254 -13.70 -13.09 -4.36
N ALA A 255 -15.01 -13.08 -4.53
CA ALA A 255 -15.78 -14.25 -4.96
C ALA A 255 -15.67 -14.42 -6.48
N PRO A 256 -15.59 -15.66 -7.03
CA PRO A 256 -15.61 -15.85 -8.47
C PRO A 256 -16.95 -15.41 -9.08
N PRO A 257 -17.01 -15.12 -10.40
CA PRO A 257 -18.25 -14.77 -11.08
C PRO A 257 -19.38 -15.78 -10.78
N ALA A 258 -20.44 -15.30 -10.12
CA ALA A 258 -21.58 -16.13 -9.75
C ALA A 258 -22.52 -16.40 -10.94
N ASP A 259 -22.53 -15.49 -11.92
CA ASP A 259 -23.22 -15.64 -13.20
C ASP A 259 -22.18 -15.70 -14.32
N TRP A 260 -22.18 -16.79 -15.08
CA TRP A 260 -21.24 -17.01 -16.18
C TRP A 260 -21.78 -16.47 -17.51
N GLY A 261 -23.00 -15.94 -17.52
CA GLY A 261 -23.64 -15.43 -18.72
C GLY A 261 -24.05 -16.54 -19.70
N PRO A 262 -24.37 -16.17 -20.96
CA PRO A 262 -24.81 -17.13 -21.96
C PRO A 262 -23.67 -18.08 -22.37
N VAL A 263 -24.02 -19.35 -22.58
CA VAL A 263 -23.07 -20.34 -23.13
C VAL A 263 -22.81 -20.01 -24.59
N GLN A 264 -21.54 -19.81 -24.92
CA GLN A 264 -21.06 -19.53 -26.27
C GLN A 264 -20.81 -20.83 -27.02
N ALA A 265 -21.40 -20.96 -28.20
CA ALA A 265 -21.35 -22.18 -29.01
C ALA A 265 -20.01 -22.39 -29.73
N THR A 266 -19.23 -21.32 -29.91
CA THR A 266 -17.94 -21.33 -30.60
C THR A 266 -16.92 -20.58 -29.76
N GLY A 267 -15.84 -21.25 -29.39
CA GLY A 267 -14.67 -20.62 -28.75
C GLY A 267 -13.40 -20.71 -29.58
N THR A 268 -13.43 -21.35 -30.77
CA THR A 268 -12.24 -21.48 -31.63
C THR A 268 -12.41 -20.65 -32.88
N PHE A 269 -11.51 -19.69 -33.08
CA PHE A 269 -11.46 -18.81 -34.24
C PHE A 269 -10.20 -19.12 -35.05
N GLY A 270 -10.41 -19.41 -36.33
CA GLY A 270 -9.37 -19.87 -37.24
C GLY A 270 -8.46 -18.74 -37.74
N SER A 271 -7.44 -19.10 -38.52
CA SER A 271 -6.50 -18.13 -39.06
C SER A 271 -7.15 -17.09 -39.96
N ASN A 272 -6.78 -15.81 -39.76
CA ASN A 272 -7.29 -14.64 -40.51
C ASN A 272 -8.81 -14.41 -40.42
N GLU A 273 -9.47 -15.03 -39.45
CA GLU A 273 -10.89 -14.77 -39.17
C GLU A 273 -11.04 -13.39 -38.53
N VAL A 274 -12.04 -12.61 -38.97
CA VAL A 274 -12.37 -11.31 -38.38
C VAL A 274 -13.73 -11.43 -37.71
N VAL A 275 -13.77 -11.33 -36.38
CA VAL A 275 -14.97 -11.66 -35.60
C VAL A 275 -15.12 -10.73 -34.39
N THR A 276 -16.36 -10.45 -34.03
CA THR A 276 -16.71 -9.83 -32.75
C THR A 276 -17.34 -10.89 -31.86
N ILE A 277 -16.87 -11.01 -30.62
CA ILE A 277 -17.32 -12.02 -29.66
C ILE A 277 -17.96 -11.37 -28.44
N GLU A 278 -19.00 -12.01 -27.91
CA GLU A 278 -19.76 -11.54 -26.75
C GLU A 278 -19.21 -12.11 -25.44
N PRO A 279 -19.34 -11.40 -24.31
CA PRO A 279 -19.06 -11.98 -22.99
C PRO A 279 -19.99 -13.18 -22.70
N GLY A 280 -19.59 -14.02 -21.75
CA GLY A 280 -20.30 -15.24 -21.40
C GLY A 280 -19.36 -16.42 -21.15
N TYR A 281 -19.92 -17.63 -21.22
CA TYR A 281 -19.22 -18.86 -20.88
C TYR A 281 -18.75 -19.61 -22.13
N TYR A 282 -17.44 -19.86 -22.22
CA TYR A 282 -16.78 -20.64 -23.28
C TYR A 282 -16.37 -22.01 -22.74
N PRO A 283 -17.26 -23.04 -22.81
CA PRO A 283 -17.07 -24.31 -22.11
C PRO A 283 -15.91 -25.18 -22.63
N ASP A 284 -15.59 -25.05 -23.93
CA ASP A 284 -14.52 -25.83 -24.56
C ASP A 284 -13.17 -25.08 -24.58
N GLY A 285 -13.13 -23.86 -24.04
CA GLY A 285 -12.00 -22.93 -24.10
C GLY A 285 -12.17 -21.83 -25.15
N LEU A 286 -11.27 -20.86 -25.12
CA LEU A 286 -11.20 -19.74 -26.05
C LEU A 286 -9.86 -19.77 -26.79
N LYS A 287 -9.90 -20.18 -28.05
CA LYS A 287 -8.75 -20.26 -28.95
C LYS A 287 -8.84 -19.23 -30.07
N ILE A 288 -7.85 -18.36 -30.16
CA ILE A 288 -7.69 -17.35 -31.20
C ILE A 288 -6.47 -17.72 -32.02
N GLY A 289 -6.69 -18.22 -33.24
CA GLY A 289 -5.64 -18.69 -34.12
C GLY A 289 -4.79 -17.56 -34.73
N ALA A 290 -3.62 -17.94 -35.23
CA ALA A 290 -2.67 -17.04 -35.88
C ALA A 290 -3.31 -16.16 -36.97
N GLY A 291 -3.15 -14.84 -36.85
CA GLY A 291 -3.65 -13.85 -37.80
C GLY A 291 -5.13 -13.52 -37.69
N ALA A 292 -5.89 -14.18 -36.80
CA ALA A 292 -7.25 -13.78 -36.50
C ALA A 292 -7.31 -12.33 -35.96
N GLN A 293 -8.42 -11.64 -36.16
CA GLN A 293 -8.73 -10.36 -35.57
C GLN A 293 -10.03 -10.49 -34.77
N VAL A 294 -9.90 -10.49 -33.45
CA VAL A 294 -11.03 -10.67 -32.53
C VAL A 294 -11.27 -9.36 -31.80
N THR A 295 -12.49 -8.84 -31.91
CA THR A 295 -12.98 -7.74 -31.08
C THR A 295 -13.89 -8.28 -30.00
N MET A 296 -13.62 -7.94 -28.76
CA MET A 296 -14.37 -8.38 -27.58
C MET A 296 -15.28 -7.25 -27.13
N LEU A 297 -16.56 -7.53 -26.93
CA LEU A 297 -17.47 -6.57 -26.29
C LEU A 297 -17.17 -6.50 -24.78
N PRO A 298 -17.42 -5.34 -24.12
CA PRO A 298 -17.20 -5.21 -22.69
C PRO A 298 -17.93 -6.28 -21.88
N GLY A 299 -17.27 -6.84 -20.87
CA GLY A 299 -17.86 -7.82 -19.96
C GLY A 299 -16.91 -8.93 -19.52
N ILE A 300 -17.49 -9.93 -18.86
CA ILE A 300 -16.77 -11.06 -18.27
C ILE A 300 -16.78 -12.25 -19.25
N TYR A 301 -15.60 -12.75 -19.56
CA TYR A 301 -15.36 -13.94 -20.37
C TYR A 301 -14.94 -15.09 -19.45
N VAL A 302 -15.89 -15.99 -19.15
CA VAL A 302 -15.64 -17.19 -18.35
C VAL A 302 -15.17 -18.30 -19.30
N ILE A 303 -14.00 -18.86 -19.05
CA ILE A 303 -13.33 -19.79 -19.95
C ILE A 303 -13.09 -21.12 -19.22
N GLY A 304 -13.66 -22.20 -19.74
CA GLY A 304 -13.47 -23.57 -19.23
C GLY A 304 -12.68 -24.45 -20.21
N GLY A 305 -12.72 -25.77 -19.99
CA GLY A 305 -12.19 -26.76 -20.92
C GLY A 305 -10.68 -26.60 -21.19
N SER A 306 -10.32 -26.24 -22.43
CA SER A 306 -8.90 -26.13 -22.82
C SER A 306 -8.20 -24.85 -22.32
N GLY A 307 -8.96 -23.88 -21.80
CA GLY A 307 -8.42 -22.61 -21.32
C GLY A 307 -8.35 -21.52 -22.39
N LEU A 308 -7.48 -20.53 -22.19
CA LEU A 308 -7.27 -19.40 -23.10
C LEU A 308 -6.03 -19.64 -23.94
N ASP A 309 -6.18 -19.66 -25.26
CA ASP A 309 -5.09 -19.86 -26.23
C ASP A 309 -5.13 -18.75 -27.29
N ILE A 310 -4.15 -17.85 -27.29
CA ILE A 310 -3.96 -16.83 -28.32
C ILE A 310 -2.66 -17.16 -29.04
N ASP A 311 -2.75 -17.60 -30.30
CA ASP A 311 -1.63 -18.15 -31.05
C ASP A 311 -1.02 -17.15 -32.05
N GLY A 312 0.32 -17.19 -32.17
CA GLY A 312 1.11 -16.93 -33.38
C GLY A 312 0.77 -15.73 -34.27
N ASN A 313 0.28 -14.60 -33.70
CA ASN A 313 -0.13 -13.33 -34.33
C ASN A 313 -1.65 -13.05 -34.34
N GLY A 314 -2.46 -13.69 -33.50
CA GLY A 314 -3.83 -13.25 -33.26
C GLY A 314 -3.87 -11.79 -32.74
N ASN A 315 -4.72 -10.95 -33.33
CA ASN A 315 -4.94 -9.58 -32.88
C ASN A 315 -6.22 -9.53 -32.05
N VAL A 316 -6.13 -9.10 -30.80
CA VAL A 316 -7.25 -9.12 -29.87
C VAL A 316 -7.43 -7.73 -29.30
N TYR A 317 -8.65 -7.21 -29.42
CA TYR A 317 -9.03 -5.88 -28.96
C TYR A 317 -10.23 -6.00 -28.03
N GLY A 318 -10.09 -5.57 -26.78
CA GLY A 318 -11.16 -5.60 -25.79
C GLY A 318 -11.00 -4.48 -24.78
N ASP A 319 -12.00 -3.62 -24.71
CA ASP A 319 -12.08 -2.57 -23.70
C ASP A 319 -13.05 -2.99 -22.59
N SER A 320 -12.67 -2.73 -21.33
CA SER A 320 -13.48 -3.09 -20.16
C SER A 320 -13.85 -4.58 -20.14
N VAL A 321 -12.85 -5.45 -20.25
CA VAL A 321 -13.02 -6.90 -20.25
C VAL A 321 -12.37 -7.55 -19.02
N MET A 322 -12.86 -8.72 -18.65
CA MET A 322 -12.21 -9.58 -17.66
C MET A 322 -12.25 -11.02 -18.13
N PHE A 323 -11.13 -11.71 -18.03
CA PHE A 323 -11.02 -13.15 -18.24
C PHE A 323 -11.06 -13.87 -16.90
N TYR A 324 -12.00 -14.78 -16.72
CA TYR A 324 -12.00 -15.74 -15.62
C TYR A 324 -11.74 -17.15 -16.17
N ILE A 325 -10.60 -17.73 -15.82
CA ILE A 325 -10.13 -19.03 -16.32
C ILE A 325 -10.49 -20.10 -15.28
N ASP A 326 -11.64 -20.73 -15.47
CA ASP A 326 -12.16 -21.78 -14.60
C ASP A 326 -11.33 -23.07 -14.74
N GLU A 327 -11.06 -23.48 -15.98
CA GLU A 327 -10.28 -24.68 -16.31
C GLU A 327 -9.30 -24.39 -17.48
N GLY A 328 -8.29 -25.26 -17.61
CA GLY A 328 -7.30 -25.18 -18.69
C GLY A 328 -6.17 -24.19 -18.44
N ALA A 329 -5.24 -24.12 -19.39
CA ALA A 329 -4.06 -23.26 -19.29
C ALA A 329 -4.36 -21.85 -19.83
N VAL A 330 -3.55 -20.88 -19.42
CA VAL A 330 -3.48 -19.57 -20.07
C VAL A 330 -2.26 -19.58 -20.98
N ASP A 331 -2.48 -19.28 -22.25
CA ASP A 331 -1.46 -19.44 -23.26
C ASP A 331 -1.54 -18.29 -24.26
N ILE A 332 -0.72 -17.28 -24.06
CA ILE A 332 -0.71 -16.07 -24.88
C ILE A 332 0.62 -16.06 -25.61
N ARG A 333 0.61 -16.45 -26.89
CA ARG A 333 1.80 -16.55 -27.73
C ARG A 333 1.73 -15.64 -28.94
N GLY A 334 2.90 -15.14 -29.34
CA GLY A 334 3.14 -14.54 -30.65
C GLY A 334 3.31 -13.02 -30.60
N THR A 335 3.31 -12.40 -31.78
CA THR A 335 3.64 -10.98 -31.98
C THR A 335 2.39 -10.16 -32.32
N GLY A 336 1.20 -10.71 -32.03
CA GLY A 336 -0.07 -10.08 -32.37
C GLY A 336 -0.33 -8.84 -31.53
N ASN A 337 -1.10 -7.89 -32.06
CA ASN A 337 -1.49 -6.72 -31.29
C ASN A 337 -2.54 -7.14 -30.27
N LEU A 338 -2.18 -7.10 -28.99
CA LEU A 338 -3.11 -7.27 -27.89
C LEU A 338 -3.38 -5.90 -27.30
N HIS A 339 -4.64 -5.50 -27.25
CA HIS A 339 -5.09 -4.34 -26.52
C HIS A 339 -6.25 -4.77 -25.65
N LEU A 340 -5.96 -4.99 -24.37
CA LEU A 340 -6.89 -5.52 -23.40
C LEU A 340 -6.84 -4.63 -22.16
N THR A 341 -7.94 -3.94 -21.88
CA THR A 341 -8.09 -3.10 -20.69
C THR A 341 -9.10 -3.72 -19.73
N PRO A 342 -8.87 -3.60 -18.41
CA PRO A 342 -9.74 -4.24 -17.43
C PRO A 342 -11.03 -3.44 -17.29
N MET A 343 -12.03 -4.03 -16.65
CA MET A 343 -13.24 -3.29 -16.26
C MET A 343 -12.88 -2.08 -15.37
N ASP A 344 -13.57 -0.96 -15.56
CA ASP A 344 -13.32 0.33 -14.88
C ASP A 344 -14.22 0.57 -13.67
N SER A 345 -15.09 -0.40 -13.36
CA SER A 345 -16.02 -0.36 -12.23
C SER A 345 -16.57 -1.76 -11.92
N GLY A 346 -17.21 -1.90 -10.76
CA GLY A 346 -17.84 -3.14 -10.31
C GLY A 346 -16.93 -4.02 -9.45
N ASP A 347 -17.40 -5.21 -9.08
CA ASP A 347 -16.74 -6.10 -8.11
C ASP A 347 -15.34 -6.59 -8.55
N TYR A 348 -15.05 -6.51 -9.85
CA TYR A 348 -13.77 -6.91 -10.44
C TYR A 348 -13.06 -5.76 -11.17
N GLU A 349 -13.34 -4.51 -10.78
CA GLU A 349 -12.65 -3.32 -11.30
C GLU A 349 -11.12 -3.52 -11.32
N GLY A 350 -10.48 -3.29 -12.46
CA GLY A 350 -9.02 -3.39 -12.61
C GLY A 350 -8.46 -4.80 -12.75
N LEU A 351 -9.27 -5.86 -12.58
CA LEU A 351 -8.85 -7.24 -12.79
C LEU A 351 -9.00 -7.61 -14.28
N LEU A 352 -7.87 -7.85 -14.95
CA LEU A 352 -7.88 -8.23 -16.37
C LEU A 352 -8.02 -9.75 -16.53
N LEU A 353 -7.23 -10.51 -15.77
CA LEU A 353 -7.19 -11.96 -15.86
C LEU A 353 -7.14 -12.57 -14.48
N TRP A 354 -8.04 -13.52 -14.22
CA TRP A 354 -8.09 -14.31 -13.01
C TRP A 354 -8.19 -15.80 -13.35
N GLN A 355 -7.17 -16.57 -12.96
CA GLN A 355 -7.22 -18.03 -12.97
C GLN A 355 -7.77 -18.58 -11.65
N ALA A 356 -8.73 -19.52 -11.74
CA ALA A 356 -9.42 -20.07 -10.58
C ALA A 356 -8.46 -20.62 -9.51
N ARG A 357 -8.85 -20.55 -8.24
CA ARG A 357 -8.00 -20.88 -7.08
C ARG A 357 -7.67 -22.36 -6.93
N ASP A 358 -8.28 -23.21 -7.73
CA ASP A 358 -8.03 -24.65 -7.84
C ASP A 358 -7.40 -25.02 -9.20
N ASN A 359 -7.23 -24.06 -10.11
CA ASN A 359 -6.61 -24.29 -11.40
C ASN A 359 -5.09 -24.06 -11.33
N THR A 360 -4.35 -25.17 -11.21
CA THR A 360 -2.88 -25.17 -11.12
C THR A 360 -2.16 -25.27 -12.47
N GLN A 361 -2.88 -25.15 -13.60
CA GLN A 361 -2.23 -25.21 -14.92
C GLN A 361 -1.31 -24.00 -15.12
N GLU A 362 -0.16 -24.20 -15.75
CA GLU A 362 0.82 -23.13 -15.98
C GLU A 362 0.25 -22.07 -16.93
N GLY A 363 0.45 -20.80 -16.58
CA GLY A 363 0.19 -19.67 -17.46
C GLY A 363 1.45 -19.35 -18.27
N MET A 364 1.40 -19.50 -19.59
CA MET A 364 2.46 -19.15 -20.52
C MET A 364 2.13 -17.83 -21.22
N ILE A 365 3.03 -16.85 -21.14
CA ILE A 365 2.88 -15.58 -21.84
C ILE A 365 4.18 -15.25 -22.57
N THR A 366 4.11 -15.09 -23.88
CA THR A 366 5.25 -14.74 -24.75
C THR A 366 5.02 -13.37 -25.37
N GLY A 367 5.91 -12.40 -25.11
CA GLY A 367 5.81 -11.03 -25.63
C GLY A 367 6.89 -10.65 -26.65
N ASP A 368 6.51 -9.95 -27.73
CA ASP A 368 7.41 -9.44 -28.78
C ASP A 368 7.16 -7.94 -29.14
N GLY A 369 6.83 -7.11 -28.15
CA GLY A 369 6.88 -5.65 -28.31
C GLY A 369 5.68 -4.94 -28.98
N GLY A 370 4.49 -5.56 -28.99
CA GLY A 370 3.23 -4.91 -29.41
C GLY A 370 1.99 -5.27 -28.56
N SER A 371 2.16 -5.75 -27.33
CA SER A 371 1.08 -6.22 -26.47
C SER A 371 0.86 -5.25 -25.30
N GLU A 372 -0.33 -4.65 -25.23
CA GLU A 372 -0.81 -3.86 -24.10
C GLU A 372 -1.83 -4.68 -23.32
N LEU A 373 -1.32 -5.36 -22.29
CA LEU A 373 -2.12 -5.99 -21.25
C LEU A 373 -2.14 -5.01 -20.07
N ASP A 374 -3.24 -4.27 -19.91
CA ASP A 374 -3.41 -3.35 -18.80
C ASP A 374 -4.32 -3.97 -17.73
N GLY A 375 -3.90 -3.96 -16.47
CA GLY A 375 -4.68 -4.49 -15.34
C GLY A 375 -3.94 -5.53 -14.50
N VAL A 376 -4.67 -6.05 -13.50
CA VAL A 376 -4.17 -7.09 -12.60
C VAL A 376 -4.26 -8.45 -13.28
N LEU A 377 -3.16 -9.19 -13.25
CA LEU A 377 -3.08 -10.59 -13.63
C LEU A 377 -2.97 -11.44 -12.37
N TYR A 378 -3.92 -12.34 -12.12
CA TYR A 378 -4.07 -13.08 -10.88
C TYR A 378 -4.08 -14.61 -11.11
N PHE A 379 -3.02 -15.26 -10.62
CA PHE A 379 -2.71 -16.68 -10.76
C PHE A 379 -2.41 -17.31 -9.39
N PRO A 380 -3.40 -17.38 -8.47
CA PRO A 380 -3.17 -17.64 -7.04
C PRO A 380 -2.45 -18.96 -6.70
N VAL A 381 -2.58 -19.97 -7.56
CA VAL A 381 -2.05 -21.33 -7.34
C VAL A 381 -1.31 -21.88 -8.56
N ALA A 382 -0.96 -21.01 -9.51
CA ALA A 382 -0.33 -21.40 -10.77
C ALA A 382 1.00 -20.69 -10.97
N ARG A 383 1.95 -21.40 -11.58
CA ARG A 383 3.17 -20.81 -12.11
C ARG A 383 2.83 -19.99 -13.35
N VAL A 384 3.42 -18.80 -13.43
CA VAL A 384 3.44 -17.97 -14.63
C VAL A 384 4.82 -18.00 -15.25
N GLN A 385 4.89 -18.41 -16.51
CA GLN A 385 6.09 -18.36 -17.32
C GLN A 385 5.98 -17.22 -18.34
N VAL A 386 6.96 -16.33 -18.31
CA VAL A 386 7.05 -15.19 -19.24
C VAL A 386 8.29 -15.35 -20.12
N GLU A 387 8.06 -15.30 -21.43
CA GLU A 387 9.10 -15.39 -22.45
C GLU A 387 9.08 -14.21 -23.42
N GLY A 388 10.20 -13.97 -24.12
CA GLY A 388 10.24 -13.11 -25.29
C GLY A 388 11.08 -11.83 -25.16
N ASN A 389 10.88 -10.91 -26.11
CA ASN A 389 11.67 -9.70 -26.33
C ASN A 389 10.93 -8.42 -25.89
N GLY A 390 10.34 -8.45 -24.69
CA GLY A 390 10.00 -7.28 -23.89
C GLY A 390 8.78 -6.44 -24.30
N ASP A 391 7.81 -6.34 -23.40
CA ASP A 391 6.73 -5.35 -23.45
C ASP A 391 6.06 -5.12 -22.06
N LYS A 392 5.02 -4.27 -22.02
CA LYS A 392 4.14 -4.05 -20.85
C LYS A 392 3.35 -5.31 -20.49
N PHE A 393 3.54 -5.77 -19.26
CA PHE A 393 2.96 -6.99 -18.71
C PHE A 393 2.12 -6.64 -17.48
N GLY A 394 0.89 -6.17 -17.73
CA GLY A 394 -0.02 -5.79 -16.65
C GLY A 394 0.41 -4.53 -15.90
N THR A 395 -0.49 -4.08 -15.04
CA THR A 395 -0.21 -3.07 -14.01
C THR A 395 0.15 -3.72 -12.67
N ARG A 396 -0.20 -5.00 -12.48
CA ARG A 396 0.19 -5.84 -11.34
C ARG A 396 0.13 -7.33 -11.70
N LEU A 397 1.03 -8.12 -11.12
CA LEU A 397 1.01 -9.58 -11.17
C LEU A 397 0.97 -10.17 -9.77
N ILE A 398 0.00 -11.05 -9.52
CA ILE A 398 -0.07 -11.88 -8.32
C ILE A 398 -0.07 -13.33 -8.78
N CYS A 399 0.92 -14.12 -8.40
CA CYS A 399 1.07 -15.51 -8.86
C CYS A 399 1.65 -16.42 -7.77
N ASP A 400 1.49 -17.74 -7.89
CA ASP A 400 2.15 -18.69 -7.00
C ASP A 400 3.67 -18.69 -7.22
N GLU A 401 4.08 -18.86 -8.48
CA GLU A 401 5.48 -18.82 -8.91
C GLU A 401 5.62 -17.98 -10.19
N LEU A 402 6.73 -17.25 -10.33
CA LEU A 402 7.07 -16.50 -11.54
C LEU A 402 8.40 -17.00 -12.12
N TYR A 403 8.36 -17.43 -13.38
CA TYR A 403 9.54 -17.77 -14.16
C TYR A 403 9.67 -16.89 -15.40
N VAL A 404 10.71 -16.07 -15.46
CA VAL A 404 11.01 -15.19 -16.60
C VAL A 404 12.25 -15.69 -17.33
N GLN A 405 12.15 -15.86 -18.64
CA GLN A 405 13.30 -16.21 -19.48
C GLN A 405 13.29 -15.48 -20.83
N GLY A 406 14.43 -15.46 -21.51
CA GLY A 406 14.59 -14.80 -22.81
C GLY A 406 15.66 -13.72 -22.78
N ASN A 407 15.53 -12.73 -23.66
CA ASN A 407 16.51 -11.65 -23.83
C ASN A 407 15.90 -10.24 -23.72
N GLY A 408 14.58 -10.13 -23.52
CA GLY A 408 13.85 -8.87 -23.46
C GLY A 408 13.70 -8.25 -22.07
N VAL A 409 13.03 -7.10 -22.02
CA VAL A 409 12.63 -6.41 -20.79
C VAL A 409 11.14 -6.62 -20.54
N ILE A 410 10.78 -7.38 -19.51
CA ILE A 410 9.40 -7.55 -19.05
C ILE A 410 9.10 -6.44 -18.05
N ARG A 411 8.10 -5.60 -18.33
CA ARG A 411 7.72 -4.48 -17.45
C ARG A 411 6.39 -4.70 -16.79
N ILE A 412 6.32 -4.62 -15.47
CA ILE A 412 5.04 -4.49 -14.76
C ILE A 412 4.92 -3.02 -14.35
N ASN A 413 4.05 -2.29 -15.04
CA ASN A 413 3.91 -0.84 -14.84
C ASN A 413 2.99 -0.55 -13.66
N PHE A 414 3.51 -0.75 -12.45
CA PHE A 414 2.76 -0.47 -11.24
C PHE A 414 2.67 1.05 -10.99
N GLY A 415 1.44 1.56 -10.87
CA GLY A 415 1.15 3.00 -10.73
C GLY A 415 0.95 3.50 -9.29
N GLY A 416 1.22 2.69 -8.27
CA GLY A 416 1.07 3.10 -6.86
C GLY A 416 -0.39 3.14 -6.33
N SER A 417 -1.35 2.75 -7.15
CA SER A 417 -2.73 2.50 -6.73
C SER A 417 -3.19 1.18 -7.32
N GLY A 418 -3.14 0.11 -6.53
CA GLY A 418 -3.84 -1.12 -6.90
C GLY A 418 -5.35 -0.87 -6.95
N PRO A 419 -6.05 -1.24 -8.03
CA PRO A 419 -7.48 -1.45 -7.94
C PRO A 419 -7.69 -2.71 -7.09
N ILE A 420 -8.60 -2.61 -6.13
CA ILE A 420 -9.09 -3.66 -5.23
C ILE A 420 -8.26 -3.91 -3.94
N GLY A 421 -8.94 -3.69 -2.80
CA GLY A 421 -8.85 -4.57 -1.61
C GLY A 421 -7.69 -4.41 -0.63
N MET A 422 -6.68 -3.59 -0.90
CA MET A 422 -5.54 -3.46 0.03
C MET A 422 -5.72 -2.33 1.03
N ASP A 423 -6.01 -2.67 2.29
CA ASP A 423 -5.87 -1.76 3.42
C ASP A 423 -4.39 -1.35 3.55
N ARG A 424 -4.07 -0.14 3.10
CA ARG A 424 -2.75 0.48 3.28
C ARG A 424 -2.46 0.56 4.78
N THR A 425 -1.46 -0.20 5.25
CA THR A 425 -1.15 -0.20 6.68
C THR A 425 -0.36 1.05 7.04
N VAL A 426 -0.97 1.94 7.83
CA VAL A 426 -0.32 3.12 8.39
C VAL A 426 -0.10 2.89 9.88
N TYR A 427 1.09 3.23 10.37
CA TYR A 427 1.43 3.05 11.78
C TYR A 427 2.29 4.20 12.31
N LEU A 428 2.19 4.44 13.61
CA LEU A 428 3.01 5.42 14.33
C LEU A 428 4.41 4.85 14.57
N VAL A 429 5.44 5.71 14.48
CA VAL A 429 6.86 5.31 14.54
C VAL A 429 7.66 6.04 15.62
N GLU A 430 6.97 6.70 16.53
CA GLU A 430 7.55 7.43 17.66
C GLU A 430 7.84 6.57 18.90
#